data_AF-A0A921DY76-F1
#
_entry.id   AF-A0A921DY76-F1
#
_cell.length_a   1.000
_cell.length_b   1.000
_cell.length_c   1.000
_cell.angle_alpha   90.00
_cell.angle_beta   90.00
_cell.angle_gamma   90.00
#
_symmetry.space_group_name_H-M   'P 1'
#
loop_
_entity.id
_entity.type
_entity.pdbx_description
1 polymer ?
#
loop_
_entity_poly.entity_id
_entity_poly.type
_entity_poly.pdbx_seq_one_letter_code
_entity_poly.pdbx_strand_id
1 'polypeptide(L)'
;MKKYLVAALVGLTLIVAGCGNDSAGIDFDIKAYVAELSGSNIVESASISDKNLIVQDDGKEDTYDLPDDEFFVSIAPYLTYTHPCEIHSLTGCQGELVSEEMDVKITDEDGEVYVDEPLTTLENGFYDFWLPRDKNYTIDISFEGKSVSYDFSTFEGDPTCLTELPLN
;
A
#
# COMPACT_ATOMS: atom_id res chain seq x y z
N MET A 1 -71.85 -25.85 -27.72
CA MET A 1 -72.24 -25.92 -26.29
C MET A 1 -71.85 -27.28 -25.72
N LYS A 2 -70.76 -27.34 -24.94
CA LYS A 2 -70.58 -28.27 -23.81
C LYS A 2 -69.27 -27.89 -23.13
N LYS A 3 -69.43 -27.25 -21.98
CA LYS A 3 -68.38 -26.93 -21.03
C LYS A 3 -68.20 -28.17 -20.15
N TYR A 4 -66.97 -28.64 -19.95
CA TYR A 4 -66.62 -29.39 -18.75
C TYR A 4 -65.26 -28.92 -18.24
N LEU A 5 -65.32 -28.37 -17.04
CA LEU A 5 -64.23 -28.03 -16.14
C LEU A 5 -63.47 -29.29 -15.74
N VAL A 6 -62.14 -29.26 -15.79
CA VAL A 6 -61.29 -30.08 -14.93
C VAL A 6 -60.15 -29.21 -14.43
N ALA A 7 -59.87 -29.39 -13.13
CA ALA A 7 -59.08 -28.56 -12.24
C ALA A 7 -57.56 -28.57 -12.49
N ALA A 8 -56.97 -27.43 -12.14
CA ALA A 8 -55.70 -27.23 -11.43
C ALA A 8 -54.66 -28.36 -11.41
N LEU A 9 -53.46 -28.04 -11.91
CA LEU A 9 -52.24 -28.22 -11.13
C LEU A 9 -51.21 -27.15 -11.54
N VAL A 10 -51.00 -26.18 -10.65
CA VAL A 10 -49.91 -25.20 -10.71
C VAL A 10 -48.63 -25.95 -10.34
N GLY A 11 -47.80 -26.26 -11.34
CA GLY A 11 -46.43 -26.72 -11.13
C GLY A 11 -45.50 -25.53 -11.09
N LEU A 12 -45.22 -25.04 -9.88
CA LEU A 12 -44.22 -24.02 -9.58
C LEU A 12 -42.83 -24.61 -9.86
N THR A 13 -42.24 -24.29 -11.02
CA THR A 13 -40.82 -24.58 -11.28
C THR A 13 -39.96 -23.60 -10.50
N LEU A 14 -39.41 -24.08 -9.37
CA LEU A 14 -38.31 -23.46 -8.63
C LEU A 14 -37.09 -23.36 -9.54
N ILE A 15 -36.77 -22.16 -10.00
CA ILE A 15 -35.46 -21.84 -10.55
C ILE A 15 -34.56 -21.67 -9.33
N VAL A 16 -33.79 -22.71 -9.00
CA VAL A 16 -32.68 -22.57 -8.07
C VAL A 16 -31.58 -21.84 -8.84
N ALA A 17 -31.60 -20.51 -8.76
CA ALA A 17 -30.43 -19.71 -9.07
C ALA A 17 -29.38 -20.11 -8.02
N GLY A 18 -28.35 -20.83 -8.46
CA GLY A 18 -27.18 -21.05 -7.64
C GLY A 18 -26.56 -19.69 -7.34
N CYS A 19 -26.64 -19.27 -6.08
CA CYS A 19 -25.82 -18.21 -5.54
C CYS A 19 -24.37 -18.70 -5.62
N GLY A 20 -23.70 -18.43 -6.75
CA GLY A 20 -22.28 -18.11 -6.68
C GLY A 20 -22.17 -16.97 -5.70
N ASN A 21 -21.41 -17.19 -4.64
CA ASN A 21 -21.18 -16.20 -3.60
C ASN A 21 -20.22 -15.15 -4.18
N ASP A 22 -20.69 -14.43 -5.19
CA ASP A 22 -20.08 -13.20 -5.66
C ASP A 22 -20.33 -12.21 -4.53
N SER A 23 -19.34 -12.06 -3.67
CA SER A 23 -19.27 -10.96 -2.71
C SER A 23 -19.41 -9.68 -3.51
N ALA A 24 -20.63 -9.16 -3.54
CA ALA A 24 -20.93 -7.81 -3.98
C ALA A 24 -20.31 -6.86 -2.94
N GLY A 25 -18.99 -6.67 -3.03
CA GLY A 25 -18.23 -5.67 -2.30
C GLY A 25 -17.82 -4.60 -3.30
N ILE A 26 -17.98 -3.35 -2.91
CA ILE A 26 -17.36 -2.21 -3.60
C ILE A 26 -15.88 -2.54 -3.78
N ASP A 27 -15.35 -2.37 -4.98
CA ASP A 27 -13.92 -2.50 -5.28
C ASP A 27 -13.17 -1.45 -4.44
N PHE A 28 -12.77 -1.86 -3.24
CA PHE A 28 -12.05 -1.01 -2.31
C PHE A 28 -10.60 -0.98 -2.77
N ASP A 29 -10.21 0.14 -3.37
CA ASP A 29 -8.83 0.36 -3.80
C ASP A 29 -7.98 0.69 -2.58
N ILE A 30 -7.40 -0.36 -1.98
CA ILE A 30 -6.51 -0.24 -0.82
C ILE A 30 -5.31 0.67 -1.11
N LYS A 31 -4.78 0.68 -2.33
CA LYS A 31 -3.61 1.50 -2.69
C LYS A 31 -3.97 2.98 -2.72
N ALA A 32 -5.14 3.31 -3.29
CA ALA A 32 -5.66 4.67 -3.26
C ALA A 32 -5.91 5.13 -1.81
N TYR A 33 -6.43 4.26 -0.95
CA TYR A 33 -6.66 4.60 0.45
C TYR A 33 -5.35 4.81 1.22
N VAL A 34 -4.34 3.95 1.03
CA VAL A 34 -3.00 4.15 1.61
C VAL A 34 -2.41 5.49 1.16
N ALA A 35 -2.52 5.83 -0.13
CA ALA A 35 -2.04 7.11 -0.65
C ALA A 35 -2.76 8.31 -0.01
N GLU A 36 -4.07 8.21 0.27
CA GLU A 36 -4.84 9.25 0.96
C GLU A 36 -4.40 9.42 2.43
N LEU A 37 -4.01 8.32 3.09
CA LEU A 37 -3.55 8.32 4.48
C LEU A 37 -2.11 8.83 4.65
N SER A 38 -1.29 8.71 3.62
CA SER A 38 0.16 8.98 3.67
C SER A 38 0.44 10.47 3.87
N GLY A 39 0.97 10.82 5.04
CA GLY A 39 1.23 12.19 5.46
C GLY A 39 -0.02 13.02 5.76
N SER A 40 -1.21 12.40 5.85
CA SER A 40 -2.45 13.11 6.14
C SER A 40 -2.85 13.01 7.62
N ASN A 41 -3.90 13.76 7.98
CA ASN A 41 -4.46 13.82 9.33
C ASN A 41 -5.98 13.54 9.33
N ILE A 42 -6.46 12.78 8.35
CA ILE A 42 -7.89 12.49 8.18
C ILE A 42 -8.41 11.41 9.16
N VAL A 43 -7.50 10.69 9.81
CA VAL A 43 -7.76 9.68 10.84
C VAL A 43 -6.83 9.88 12.04
N GLU A 44 -7.16 9.30 13.19
CA GLU A 44 -6.34 9.41 14.41
C GLU A 44 -4.96 8.75 14.26
N SER A 45 -4.90 7.54 13.69
CA SER A 45 -3.63 6.94 13.29
C SER A 45 -3.79 5.91 12.17
N ALA A 46 -2.76 5.77 11.34
CA ALA A 46 -2.64 4.66 10.41
C ALA A 46 -1.21 4.09 10.41
N SER A 47 -1.12 2.77 10.33
CA SER A 47 0.15 2.04 10.24
C SER A 47 0.02 0.91 9.24
N ILE A 48 1.11 0.64 8.52
CA ILE A 48 1.12 -0.35 7.44
C ILE A 48 2.28 -1.31 7.63
N SER A 49 1.95 -2.59 7.73
CA SER A 49 2.88 -3.72 7.81
C SER A 49 3.03 -4.38 6.43
N ASP A 50 3.82 -5.44 6.36
CA ASP A 50 3.99 -6.22 5.13
C ASP A 50 2.68 -6.82 4.61
N LYS A 51 1.69 -7.09 5.47
CA LYS A 51 0.42 -7.73 5.10
C LYS A 51 -0.83 -6.90 5.31
N ASN A 52 -0.81 -5.98 6.26
CA ASN A 52 -2.01 -5.30 6.71
C ASN A 52 -1.81 -3.79 6.83
N LEU A 53 -2.84 -3.04 6.45
CA LEU A 53 -3.07 -1.67 6.89
C LEU A 53 -3.98 -1.71 8.12
N ILE A 54 -3.57 -1.02 9.19
CA ILE A 54 -4.37 -0.81 10.40
C ILE A 54 -4.67 0.67 10.51
N VAL A 55 -5.96 1.01 10.58
CA VAL A 55 -6.45 2.38 10.72
C VAL A 55 -7.25 2.50 12.01
N GLN A 56 -6.92 3.50 12.82
CA GLN A 56 -7.65 3.87 14.01
C GLN A 56 -8.30 5.25 13.82
N ASP A 57 -9.61 5.31 14.03
CA ASP A 57 -10.38 6.55 13.95
C ASP A 57 -11.63 6.49 14.82
N ASP A 58 -12.01 7.60 15.46
CA ASP A 58 -13.18 7.70 16.37
C ASP A 58 -13.26 6.55 17.41
N GLY A 59 -12.11 6.09 17.91
CA GLY A 59 -12.02 4.97 18.86
C GLY A 59 -12.36 3.59 18.28
N LYS A 60 -12.42 3.45 16.96
CA LYS A 60 -12.53 2.17 16.24
C LYS A 60 -11.20 1.83 15.58
N GLU A 61 -10.98 0.54 15.38
CA GLU A 61 -9.81 0.01 14.67
C GLU A 61 -10.34 -0.87 13.54
N ASP A 62 -9.94 -0.55 12.32
CA ASP A 62 -10.21 -1.32 11.11
C ASP A 62 -8.90 -1.88 10.56
N THR A 63 -8.93 -3.13 10.10
CA THR A 63 -7.78 -3.82 9.48
C THR A 63 -8.14 -4.20 8.06
N TYR A 64 -7.23 -3.91 7.13
CA TYR A 64 -7.38 -4.18 5.70
C TYR A 64 -6.20 -5.04 5.24
N ASP A 65 -6.49 -6.13 4.53
CA ASP A 65 -5.47 -6.94 3.88
C ASP A 65 -4.86 -6.14 2.71
N LEU A 66 -3.55 -6.26 2.54
CA LEU A 66 -2.81 -5.72 1.40
C LEU A 66 -2.77 -6.72 0.24
N PRO A 67 -2.43 -6.29 -0.99
CA PRO A 67 -2.25 -7.20 -2.11
C PRO A 67 -1.24 -8.32 -1.83
N ASP A 68 -1.57 -9.54 -2.27
CA ASP A 68 -0.73 -10.73 -2.10
C ASP A 68 0.54 -10.72 -2.96
N ASP A 69 0.62 -9.87 -3.98
CA ASP A 69 1.70 -9.80 -4.97
C ASP A 69 2.56 -8.52 -4.86
N GLU A 70 2.08 -7.49 -4.16
CA GLU A 70 2.79 -6.22 -3.98
C GLU A 70 3.10 -5.94 -2.49
N PHE A 71 4.30 -5.43 -2.24
CA PHE A 71 4.81 -4.98 -0.96
C PHE A 71 4.81 -3.45 -0.90
N PHE A 72 4.31 -2.89 0.20
CA PHE A 72 4.41 -1.46 0.46
C PHE A 72 5.69 -1.15 1.23
N VAL A 73 6.48 -0.20 0.73
CA VAL A 73 7.64 0.35 1.44
C VAL A 73 7.62 1.87 1.37
N SER A 74 7.83 2.50 2.53
CA SER A 74 7.96 3.94 2.66
C SER A 74 9.39 4.30 3.07
N ILE A 75 10.00 5.23 2.32
CA ILE A 75 11.43 5.53 2.41
C ILE A 75 11.64 7.03 2.67
N ALA A 76 12.37 7.38 3.73
CA ALA A 76 12.76 8.77 4.03
C ALA A 76 14.29 8.93 4.05
N PRO A 77 14.89 9.54 3.01
CA PRO A 77 16.28 9.95 3.05
C PRO A 77 16.47 11.17 3.97
N TYR A 78 17.69 11.36 4.46
CA TYR A 78 18.02 12.47 5.37
C TYR A 78 19.44 13.00 5.17
N LEU A 79 19.69 14.23 5.62
CA LEU A 79 21.00 14.91 5.62
C LEU A 79 21.62 15.00 7.01
N THR A 80 20.82 15.30 8.03
CA THR A 80 21.31 15.63 9.38
C THR A 80 20.83 14.66 10.44
N TYR A 81 19.54 14.30 10.42
CA TYR A 81 18.95 13.47 11.47
C TYR A 81 17.92 12.48 10.92
N THR A 82 17.77 11.38 11.62
CA THR A 82 16.77 10.34 11.36
C THR A 82 16.24 9.80 12.68
N HIS A 83 15.23 8.93 12.59
CA HIS A 83 14.70 8.16 13.71
C HIS A 83 14.54 6.68 13.30
N PRO A 84 14.66 5.72 14.23
CA PRO A 84 14.37 4.33 13.93
C PRO A 84 12.90 4.17 13.54
N CYS A 85 12.63 3.28 12.60
CA CYS A 85 11.30 2.96 12.10
C CYS A 85 11.34 1.55 11.52
N GLU A 86 10.39 0.69 11.88
CA GLU A 86 10.29 -0.68 11.34
C GLU A 86 8.97 -0.87 10.61
N ILE A 87 7.86 -0.53 11.27
CA ILE A 87 6.52 -0.46 10.68
C ILE A 87 6.21 1.01 10.42
N HIS A 88 5.88 1.34 9.17
CA HIS A 88 5.63 2.72 8.78
C HIS A 88 4.31 3.23 9.39
N SER A 89 4.37 4.40 10.02
CA SER A 89 3.18 5.15 10.41
C SER A 89 2.87 6.20 9.37
N LEU A 90 1.82 5.95 8.58
CA LEU A 90 1.39 6.80 7.47
C LEU A 90 1.03 8.22 7.95
N THR A 91 0.48 8.35 9.16
CA THR A 91 0.03 9.63 9.72
C THR A 91 0.95 10.21 10.80
N GLY A 92 1.91 9.41 11.31
CA GLY A 92 2.69 9.76 12.52
C GLY A 92 4.19 9.95 12.31
N CYS A 93 4.76 9.44 11.22
CA CYS A 93 6.19 9.59 10.92
C CYS A 93 6.46 10.91 10.17
N GLN A 94 7.62 11.52 10.45
CA GLN A 94 8.06 12.76 9.79
C GLN A 94 9.55 12.66 9.46
N GLY A 95 9.87 12.60 8.17
CA GLY A 95 11.20 12.71 7.61
C GLY A 95 11.72 14.14 7.57
N GLU A 96 13.04 14.29 7.43
CA GLU A 96 13.71 15.59 7.40
C GLU A 96 13.47 16.36 6.10
N LEU A 97 13.47 15.66 4.96
CA LEU A 97 13.41 16.24 3.61
C LEU A 97 11.98 16.25 3.09
N VAL A 98 11.25 17.33 3.34
CA VAL A 98 9.83 17.48 2.97
C VAL A 98 9.68 18.23 1.65
N SER A 99 8.90 17.68 0.72
CA SER A 99 8.64 18.31 -0.58
C SER A 99 9.91 18.63 -1.38
N GLU A 100 10.95 17.82 -1.21
CA GLU A 100 12.23 17.94 -1.91
C GLU A 100 12.27 16.98 -3.09
N GLU A 101 12.72 17.46 -4.24
CA GLU A 101 12.87 16.66 -5.47
C GLU A 101 14.28 16.05 -5.54
N MET A 102 14.35 14.74 -5.77
CA MET A 102 15.60 13.98 -5.83
C MET A 102 15.55 12.97 -6.97
N ASP A 103 16.69 12.65 -7.56
CA ASP A 103 16.79 11.57 -8.54
C ASP A 103 16.74 10.23 -7.81
N VAL A 104 15.74 9.40 -8.11
CA VAL A 104 15.51 8.11 -7.45
C VAL A 104 15.55 6.99 -8.48
N LYS A 105 16.29 5.93 -8.15
CA LYS A 105 16.31 4.69 -8.93
C LYS A 105 16.12 3.48 -8.04
N ILE A 106 15.21 2.58 -8.41
CA ILE A 106 15.00 1.29 -7.74
C ILE A 106 15.22 0.18 -8.76
N THR A 107 16.12 -0.75 -8.44
CA THR A 107 16.45 -1.91 -9.29
C THR A 107 16.35 -3.19 -8.46
N ASP A 108 15.89 -4.30 -9.05
CA ASP A 108 15.95 -5.60 -8.38
C ASP A 108 17.28 -6.34 -8.61
N GLU A 109 17.41 -7.51 -7.99
CA GLU A 109 18.59 -8.38 -8.11
C GLU A 109 18.85 -8.94 -9.52
N ASP A 110 17.83 -8.97 -10.39
CA ASP A 110 17.96 -9.38 -11.79
C ASP A 110 18.41 -8.20 -12.70
N GLY A 111 18.46 -6.99 -12.15
CA GLY A 111 18.79 -5.76 -12.87
C GLY A 111 17.59 -5.10 -13.54
N GLU A 112 16.36 -5.53 -13.24
CA GLU A 112 15.13 -4.88 -13.72
C GLU A 112 14.91 -3.57 -12.96
N VAL A 113 14.58 -2.52 -13.69
CA VAL A 113 14.40 -1.16 -13.15
C VAL A 113 12.92 -0.89 -12.93
N TYR A 114 12.56 -0.56 -11.69
CA TYR A 114 11.19 -0.28 -11.25
C TYR A 114 10.89 1.22 -11.15
N VAL A 115 11.91 2.01 -10.81
CA VAL A 115 11.86 3.47 -10.74
C VAL A 115 13.19 3.99 -11.29
N ASP A 116 13.16 5.05 -12.11
CA ASP A 116 14.34 5.76 -12.62
C ASP A 116 13.90 7.15 -13.10
N GLU A 117 13.49 8.00 -12.15
CA GLU A 117 12.97 9.34 -12.42
C GLU A 117 13.14 10.27 -11.20
N PRO A 118 13.10 11.60 -11.41
CA PRO A 118 13.04 12.53 -10.29
C PRO A 118 11.69 12.42 -9.56
N LEU A 119 11.74 12.25 -8.24
CA LEU A 119 10.57 12.16 -7.38
C LEU A 119 10.63 13.21 -6.27
N THR A 120 9.47 13.76 -5.93
CA THR A 120 9.32 14.69 -4.79
C THR A 120 8.83 13.94 -3.56
N THR A 121 9.49 14.11 -2.41
CA THR A 121 8.98 13.53 -1.16
C THR A 121 7.63 14.12 -0.78
N LEU A 122 6.81 13.33 -0.09
CA LEU A 122 5.51 13.77 0.42
C LEU A 122 5.66 14.80 1.54
N GLU A 123 4.54 15.34 2.02
CA GLU A 123 4.52 16.34 3.11
C GLU A 123 5.11 15.78 4.42
N ASN A 124 5.06 14.46 4.61
CA ASN A 124 5.71 13.78 5.72
C ASN A 124 7.20 13.46 5.47
N GLY A 125 7.76 13.82 4.31
CA GLY A 125 9.17 13.61 3.96
C GLY A 125 9.53 12.19 3.51
N PHE A 126 8.55 11.37 3.13
CA PHE A 126 8.74 10.01 2.62
C PHE A 126 8.44 9.89 1.13
N TYR A 127 8.94 8.82 0.52
CA TYR A 127 8.44 8.25 -0.72
C TYR A 127 7.71 6.95 -0.42
N ASP A 128 6.58 6.73 -1.09
CA ASP A 128 5.82 5.49 -0.95
C ASP A 128 5.87 4.68 -2.24
N PHE A 129 6.26 3.41 -2.12
CA PHE A 129 6.39 2.51 -3.26
C PHE A 129 5.57 1.24 -3.04
N TRP A 130 4.99 0.76 -4.14
CA TRP A 130 4.44 -0.58 -4.26
C TRP A 130 5.34 -1.36 -5.21
N LEU A 131 5.98 -2.40 -4.69
CA LEU A 131 6.95 -3.22 -5.42
C LEU A 131 6.55 -4.69 -5.38
N PRO A 132 6.90 -5.51 -6.37
CA PRO A 132 6.67 -6.96 -6.27
C PRO A 132 7.30 -7.56 -5.02
N ARG A 133 6.57 -8.47 -4.37
CA ARG A 133 7.04 -9.22 -3.20
C ARG A 133 8.16 -10.20 -3.53
N ASP A 134 8.77 -10.72 -2.46
CA ASP A 134 9.72 -11.82 -2.47
C ASP A 134 10.98 -11.55 -3.31
N LYS A 135 11.44 -10.29 -3.28
CA LYS A 135 12.63 -9.83 -4.00
C LYS A 135 13.54 -8.96 -3.15
N ASN A 136 14.82 -8.95 -3.53
CA ASN A 136 15.80 -7.97 -3.09
C ASN A 136 15.85 -6.81 -4.08
N TYR A 137 16.01 -5.60 -3.54
CA TYR A 137 16.10 -4.35 -4.29
C TYR A 137 17.27 -3.51 -3.79
N THR A 138 17.78 -2.66 -4.67
CA THR A 138 18.65 -1.54 -4.34
C THR A 138 17.94 -0.26 -4.72
N ILE A 139 17.88 0.70 -3.79
CA ILE A 139 17.48 2.08 -4.06
C ILE A 139 18.71 2.98 -4.07
N ASP A 140 18.88 3.74 -5.15
CA ASP A 140 19.86 4.80 -5.28
C ASP A 140 19.14 6.14 -5.28
N ILE A 141 19.56 7.07 -4.42
CA ILE A 141 19.02 8.43 -4.34
C ILE A 141 20.17 9.42 -4.50
N SER A 142 19.99 10.42 -5.37
CA SER A 142 20.94 11.53 -5.55
C SER A 142 20.25 12.88 -5.34
N PHE A 143 20.89 13.75 -4.56
CA PHE A 143 20.37 15.07 -4.22
C PHE A 143 21.51 16.05 -3.96
N GLU A 144 21.53 17.20 -4.65
CA GLU A 144 22.51 18.28 -4.47
C GLU A 144 23.99 17.84 -4.45
N GLY A 145 24.35 16.85 -5.27
CA GLY A 145 25.72 16.30 -5.33
C GLY A 145 26.07 15.32 -4.21
N LYS A 146 25.09 14.94 -3.39
CA LYS A 146 25.13 13.87 -2.39
C LYS A 146 24.40 12.65 -2.92
N SER A 147 24.73 11.48 -2.38
CA SER A 147 24.07 10.25 -2.75
C SER A 147 24.00 9.24 -1.62
N VAL A 148 23.05 8.31 -1.74
CA VAL A 148 22.95 7.12 -0.90
C VAL A 148 22.50 5.95 -1.78
N SER A 149 23.03 4.77 -1.47
CA SER A 149 22.62 3.49 -2.06
C SER A 149 22.26 2.58 -0.90
N TYR A 150 21.08 1.99 -0.93
CA TYR A 150 20.53 1.19 0.16
C TYR A 150 19.90 -0.09 -0.38
N ASP A 151 20.31 -1.23 0.16
CA ASP A 151 19.75 -2.54 -0.17
C ASP A 151 18.62 -2.87 0.81
N PHE A 152 17.50 -3.35 0.27
CA PHE A 152 16.34 -3.78 1.05
C PHE A 152 15.64 -4.97 0.39
N SER A 153 14.68 -5.56 1.09
CA SER A 153 13.90 -6.67 0.59
C SER A 153 12.42 -6.51 0.88
N THR A 154 11.61 -7.36 0.25
CA THR A 154 10.14 -7.32 0.27
C THR A 154 9.54 -8.68 0.63
N PHE A 155 10.26 -9.46 1.44
CA PHE A 155 9.79 -10.74 1.95
C PHE A 155 8.81 -10.54 3.11
N GLU A 156 8.08 -11.60 3.46
CA GLU A 156 7.22 -11.62 4.64
C GLU A 156 8.00 -11.25 5.92
N GLY A 157 7.46 -10.28 6.67
CA GLY A 157 8.04 -9.76 7.91
C GLY A 157 9.12 -8.69 7.73
N ASP A 158 9.46 -8.29 6.50
CA ASP A 158 10.39 -7.19 6.25
C ASP A 158 9.80 -5.83 6.69
N PRO A 159 10.66 -4.87 7.07
CA PRO A 159 10.20 -3.55 7.48
C PRO A 159 9.58 -2.78 6.31
N THR A 160 8.50 -2.05 6.60
CA THR A 160 7.83 -1.18 5.63
C THR A 160 8.30 0.27 5.71
N CYS A 161 9.20 0.59 6.64
CA CYS A 161 9.69 1.93 6.87
C CYS A 161 11.22 1.95 6.83
N LEU A 162 11.81 2.64 5.86
CA LEU A 162 13.25 2.74 5.70
C LEU A 162 13.70 4.18 5.90
N THR A 163 14.43 4.43 6.99
CA THR A 163 14.89 5.78 7.38
C THR A 163 16.41 5.85 7.57
N GLU A 164 17.12 4.74 7.38
CA GLU A 164 18.58 4.62 7.50
C GLU A 164 19.32 5.00 6.20
N LEU A 165 18.87 6.06 5.53
CA LEU A 165 19.38 6.51 4.22
C LEU A 165 20.06 7.90 4.31
N PRO A 166 21.26 8.01 4.91
CA PRO A 166 21.99 9.28 4.96
C PRO A 166 22.57 9.65 3.59
N LEU A 167 22.16 10.81 3.05
CA LEU A 167 22.73 11.40 1.85
C LEU A 167 24.12 12.00 2.15
N ASN A 168 25.16 11.41 1.56
CA ASN A 168 26.55 11.80 1.79
C ASN A 168 27.20 12.47 0.58
#